data_AF-A0A4C1VL13-F1
#
_entry.id   AF-A0A4C1VL13-F1
#
_cell.length_a   1.000
_cell.length_b   1.000
_cell.length_c   1.000
_cell.angle_alpha   90.00
_cell.angle_beta   90.00
_cell.angle_gamma   90.00
#
_symmetry.space_group_name_H-M   'P 1'
#
loop_
_entity.id
_entity.type
_entity.pdbx_description
1 polymer ?
#
loop_
_entity_poly.entity_id
_entity_poly.type
_entity_poly.pdbx_seq_one_letter_code
_entity_poly.pdbx_strand_id
1 'polypeptide(L)'
;MERSILDLKLKDKHRSSDIRHKTKLINAGKHAQQLKWKWAGHMIRTTGERWTKLVTTWKGPKGKRGRGRPIDRWTDDLRKVAGDNWIEAAGDRAQWRQLEEAYTREGP
;
A
#
# COMPACT_ATOMS: atom_id res chain seq x y z
N MET A 1 2.90 -13.19 18.13
CA MET A 1 4.10 -12.35 18.19
C MET A 1 4.01 -11.32 19.30
N GLU A 2 3.12 -10.31 19.24
CA GLU A 2 3.13 -9.24 20.26
C GLU A 2 2.96 -9.75 21.70
N ARG A 3 2.18 -10.82 21.91
CA ARG A 3 2.02 -11.46 23.22
C ARG A 3 3.32 -12.03 23.79
N SER A 4 4.14 -12.66 22.95
CA SER A 4 5.37 -13.31 23.40
C SER A 4 6.47 -12.30 23.76
N ILE A 5 6.40 -11.06 23.24
CA ILE A 5 7.31 -9.98 23.63
C ILE A 5 7.07 -9.55 25.09
N LEU A 6 5.85 -9.74 25.58
CA LEU A 6 5.42 -9.38 26.94
C LEU A 6 5.23 -10.62 27.84
N ASP A 7 5.66 -11.81 27.40
CA ASP A 7 5.44 -13.10 28.06
C ASP A 7 3.98 -13.41 28.43
N LEU A 8 3.01 -12.91 27.65
CA LEU A 8 1.58 -13.07 27.91
C LEU A 8 1.02 -14.35 27.26
N LYS A 9 0.30 -15.15 28.05
CA LYS A 9 -0.39 -16.36 27.61
C LYS A 9 -1.84 -16.05 27.26
N LEU A 10 -2.46 -16.81 26.35
CA LEU A 10 -3.88 -16.61 25.96
C LEU A 10 -4.84 -16.60 27.16
N LYS A 11 -4.52 -17.36 28.23
CA LYS A 11 -5.30 -17.44 29.47
C LYS A 11 -5.40 -16.12 30.23
N ASP A 12 -4.45 -15.20 30.04
CA ASP A 12 -4.40 -13.91 30.74
C ASP A 12 -5.47 -12.92 30.22
N LYS A 13 -6.18 -13.29 29.14
CA LYS A 13 -7.34 -12.54 28.57
C LYS A 13 -7.12 -11.04 28.33
N HIS A 14 -5.86 -10.59 28.19
CA HIS A 14 -5.55 -9.24 27.76
C HIS A 14 -6.10 -8.93 26.38
N ARG A 15 -6.72 -7.76 26.25
CA ARG A 15 -7.19 -7.23 24.96
C ARG A 15 -5.99 -6.93 24.06
N SER A 16 -6.19 -7.13 22.76
CA SER A 16 -5.17 -6.82 21.75
C SER A 16 -4.82 -5.32 21.70
N SER A 17 -5.78 -4.43 22.00
CA SER A 17 -5.58 -2.99 22.14
C SER A 17 -4.52 -2.66 23.18
N ASP A 18 -4.61 -3.30 24.34
CA ASP A 18 -3.77 -3.01 25.51
C ASP A 18 -2.35 -3.52 25.26
N ILE A 19 -2.23 -4.68 24.62
CA ILE A 19 -0.95 -5.23 24.18
C ILE A 19 -0.30 -4.29 23.17
N ARG A 20 -1.06 -3.80 22.18
CA ARG A 20 -0.55 -2.89 21.15
C ARG A 20 -0.14 -1.53 21.70
N HIS A 21 -0.88 -1.00 22.68
CA HIS A 21 -0.52 0.22 23.39
C HIS A 21 0.80 0.08 24.16
N LYS A 22 1.06 -1.11 24.72
CA LYS A 22 2.32 -1.42 25.43
C LYS A 22 3.49 -1.66 24.47
N THR A 23 3.32 -2.45 23.42
CA THR A 23 4.39 -2.80 22.47
C THR A 23 4.73 -1.65 21.54
N LYS A 24 3.78 -0.74 21.26
CA LYS A 24 3.91 0.39 20.32
C LYS A 24 4.43 -0.02 18.93
N LEU A 25 4.19 -1.28 18.54
CA LEU A 25 4.62 -1.80 17.25
C LEU A 25 3.82 -1.15 16.12
N ILE A 26 4.52 -0.85 15.02
CA ILE A 26 3.90 -0.33 13.80
C ILE A 26 3.03 -1.45 13.19
N ASN A 27 1.81 -1.10 12.80
CA ASN A 27 0.96 -2.03 12.06
C ASN A 27 1.61 -2.39 10.73
N ALA A 28 1.96 -3.67 10.55
CA ALA A 28 2.66 -4.17 9.38
C ALA A 28 1.89 -3.91 8.07
N GLY A 29 0.56 -4.02 8.07
CA GLY A 29 -0.27 -3.73 6.90
C GLY A 29 -0.22 -2.26 6.51
N LYS A 30 -0.34 -1.37 7.49
CA LYS A 30 -0.19 0.08 7.28
C LYS A 30 1.21 0.43 6.75
N HIS A 31 2.25 -0.21 7.30
CA HIS A 31 3.61 0.01 6.85
C HIS A 31 3.84 -0.49 5.41
N ALA A 32 3.30 -1.66 5.07
CA ALA A 32 3.36 -2.20 3.71
C ALA A 32 2.67 -1.27 2.70
N GLN A 33 1.53 -0.68 3.05
CA GLN A 33 0.86 0.33 2.23
C GLN A 33 1.72 1.58 2.04
N GLN A 34 2.28 2.14 3.12
CA GLN A 34 3.20 3.28 3.01
C GLN A 34 4.36 2.99 2.06
N LEU A 35 4.96 1.81 2.17
CA LEU A 35 6.06 1.38 1.30
C LEU A 35 5.59 1.24 -0.15
N LYS A 36 4.42 0.63 -0.39
CA LYS A 36 3.85 0.52 -1.73
C LYS A 36 3.61 1.90 -2.36
N TRP A 37 3.02 2.84 -1.62
CA TRP A 37 2.78 4.21 -2.08
C TRP A 37 4.08 4.93 -2.43
N LYS A 38 5.08 4.88 -1.53
CA LYS A 38 6.40 5.49 -1.77
C LYS A 38 7.10 4.88 -2.97
N TRP A 39 7.02 3.55 -3.12
CA TRP A 39 7.62 2.83 -4.24
C TRP A 39 7.00 3.24 -5.57
N ALA A 40 5.67 3.33 -5.65
CA ALA A 40 4.97 3.79 -6.86
C ALA A 40 5.45 5.18 -7.29
N GLY A 41 5.48 6.14 -6.36
CA GLY A 41 5.99 7.48 -6.64
C GLY A 41 7.47 7.51 -7.02
N HIS A 42 8.32 6.72 -6.35
CA HIS A 42 9.74 6.61 -6.68
C HIS A 42 9.96 6.10 -8.10
N MET A 43 9.25 5.03 -8.48
CA MET A 43 9.36 4.43 -9.80
C MET A 43 8.92 5.40 -10.92
N ILE A 44 7.83 6.14 -10.74
CA ILE A 44 7.38 7.11 -11.76
C ILE A 44 8.40 8.23 -11.96
N ARG A 45 8.99 8.74 -10.88
CA ARG A 45 10.02 9.80 -10.92
C ARG A 45 11.41 9.31 -11.30
N THR A 46 11.61 8.00 -11.41
CA THR A 46 12.89 7.45 -11.84
C THR A 46 13.13 7.80 -13.31
N THR A 47 14.34 8.26 -13.63
CA THR A 47 14.75 8.63 -14.98
C THR A 47 15.05 7.41 -15.85
N GLY A 48 14.81 7.56 -17.16
CA GLY A 48 15.04 6.54 -18.17
C GLY A 48 13.90 5.51 -18.33
N GLU A 49 13.97 4.75 -19.41
CA GLU A 49 13.09 3.59 -19.64
C GLU A 49 13.59 2.40 -18.82
N ARG A 50 13.05 2.25 -17.61
CA ARG A 50 13.26 1.06 -16.80
C ARG A 50 12.09 0.11 -16.96
N TRP A 51 12.38 -1.18 -17.12
CA TRP A 51 11.39 -2.25 -17.13
C TRP A 51 10.41 -2.17 -15.95
N THR A 52 10.88 -1.80 -14.76
CA THR A 52 10.04 -1.61 -13.57
C THR A 52 8.92 -0.58 -13.82
N LYS A 53 9.24 0.56 -14.44
CA LYS A 53 8.27 1.62 -14.76
C LYS A 53 7.28 1.13 -15.82
N LEU A 54 7.79 0.54 -16.90
CA LEU A 54 6.98 0.02 -18.01
C LEU A 54 5.97 -1.03 -17.53
N VAL A 55 6.42 -2.06 -16.81
CA VAL A 55 5.58 -3.16 -16.31
C VAL A 55 4.49 -2.64 -15.36
N THR A 56 4.83 -1.67 -14.52
CA THR A 56 3.89 -1.16 -13.51
C THR A 56 2.85 -0.20 -14.09
N THR A 57 3.22 0.60 -15.09
CA THR A 57 2.26 1.46 -15.81
C THR A 57 1.43 0.72 -16.85
N TRP A 58 1.77 -0.54 -17.13
CA TRP A 58 1.10 -1.32 -18.15
C TRP A 58 -0.35 -1.64 -17.76
N LYS A 59 -1.30 -1.11 -18.54
CA LYS A 59 -2.75 -1.30 -18.33
C LYS A 59 -3.25 -2.71 -18.69
N GLY A 60 -2.36 -3.56 -19.21
CA GLY A 60 -2.69 -4.90 -19.66
C GLY A 60 -3.35 -4.95 -21.05
N PRO A 61 -3.72 -6.15 -21.52
CA PRO A 61 -4.43 -6.33 -22.77
C PRO A 61 -5.83 -5.68 -22.73
N LYS A 62 -6.29 -5.19 -23.87
CA LYS A 62 -7.68 -4.72 -24.03
C LYS A 62 -8.63 -5.91 -23.84
N GLY A 63 -9.75 -5.70 -23.13
CA GLY A 63 -10.79 -6.71 -22.91
C GLY A 63 -11.09 -6.98 -21.44
N LYS A 64 -11.97 -7.96 -21.20
CA LYS A 64 -12.36 -8.40 -19.85
C LYS A 64 -11.40 -9.47 -19.34
N ARG A 65 -11.17 -9.51 -18.03
CA ARG A 65 -10.38 -10.58 -17.41
C ARG A 65 -11.18 -11.89 -17.44
N GLY A 66 -10.49 -13.00 -17.69
CA GLY A 66 -11.09 -14.33 -17.64
C GLY A 66 -11.66 -14.66 -16.26
N ARG A 67 -12.65 -15.56 -16.22
CA ARG A 67 -13.25 -16.06 -14.98
C ARG A 67 -12.17 -16.62 -14.05
N GLY A 68 -12.27 -16.33 -12.75
CA GLY A 68 -11.33 -16.80 -11.72
C GLY A 68 -10.09 -15.93 -11.50
N ARG A 69 -9.79 -14.94 -12.37
CA ARG A 69 -8.72 -13.96 -12.07
C ARG A 69 -9.24 -12.85 -11.15
N PRO A 70 -8.43 -12.37 -10.18
CA PRO A 70 -8.76 -11.19 -9.40
C PRO A 70 -9.14 -10.00 -10.30
N ILE A 71 -10.21 -9.32 -9.93
CA ILE A 71 -10.72 -8.14 -10.64
C ILE A 71 -9.69 -7.03 -10.53
N ASP A 72 -9.31 -6.69 -9.30
CA ASP A 72 -8.39 -5.62 -8.98
C ASP A 72 -6.95 -5.90 -9.47
N ARG A 73 -6.33 -4.86 -10.01
CA ARG A 73 -4.91 -4.81 -10.38
C ARG A 73 -4.12 -4.13 -9.27
N TRP A 74 -2.81 -4.33 -9.33
CA TRP A 74 -1.88 -3.68 -8.41
C TRP A 74 -1.98 -2.14 -8.42
N THR A 75 -2.37 -1.51 -9.53
CA THR A 75 -2.54 -0.05 -9.64
C THR A 75 -3.93 0.44 -9.23
N ASP A 76 -4.92 -0.44 -9.07
CA ASP A 76 -6.30 -0.01 -8.86
C ASP A 76 -6.50 0.65 -7.51
N ASP A 77 -5.78 0.22 -6.47
CA ASP A 77 -5.78 0.89 -5.17
C ASP A 77 -5.08 2.25 -5.21
N LEU A 78 -4.03 2.41 -6.02
CA LEU A 78 -3.42 3.73 -6.26
C LEU A 78 -4.43 4.68 -6.92
N ARG A 79 -5.19 4.15 -7.88
CA ARG A 79 -6.19 4.88 -8.66
C ARG A 79 -7.43 5.26 -7.86
N LYS A 80 -7.82 4.45 -6.87
CA LYS A 80 -8.89 4.80 -5.91
C LYS A 80 -8.60 6.12 -5.20
N VAL A 81 -7.33 6.38 -4.88
CA VAL A 81 -6.93 7.57 -4.10
C VAL A 81 -6.46 8.73 -4.98
N ALA A 82 -5.61 8.47 -5.99
CA ALA A 82 -5.02 9.50 -6.83
C ALA A 82 -5.74 9.71 -8.17
N GLY A 83 -6.80 8.95 -8.46
CA GLY A 83 -7.56 9.01 -9.70
C GLY A 83 -6.85 8.37 -10.90
N ASP A 84 -7.50 8.43 -12.07
CA ASP A 84 -7.00 7.81 -13.31
C ASP A 84 -5.66 8.38 -13.79
N ASN A 85 -5.35 9.64 -13.43
CA ASN A 85 -4.09 10.33 -13.71
C ASN A 85 -3.06 10.17 -12.58
N TRP A 86 -3.11 9.09 -11.80
CA TRP A 86 -2.17 8.85 -10.68
C TRP A 86 -0.69 8.92 -11.08
N ILE A 87 -0.35 8.65 -12.35
CA ILE A 87 1.03 8.76 -12.88
C ILE A 87 1.51 10.22 -12.82
N GLU A 88 0.65 11.17 -13.20
CA GLU A 88 0.97 12.60 -13.13
C GLU A 88 1.09 13.06 -11.68
N ALA A 89 0.12 12.68 -10.84
CA ALA A 89 0.13 12.95 -9.41
C ALA A 89 1.37 12.35 -8.70
N ALA A 90 1.84 11.18 -9.15
CA ALA A 90 3.06 10.54 -8.65
C ALA A 90 4.35 11.24 -9.11
N GLY A 91 4.30 11.96 -10.25
CA GLY A 91 5.38 12.80 -10.73
C GLY A 91 5.67 13.96 -9.78
N ASP A 92 4.63 14.59 -9.24
CA ASP A 92 4.75 15.62 -8.20
C ASP A 92 4.97 15.00 -6.82
N ARG A 93 6.15 15.26 -6.23
CA ARG A 93 6.49 14.72 -4.91
C ARG A 93 5.63 15.30 -3.78
N ALA A 94 5.24 16.57 -3.87
CA ALA A 94 4.43 17.22 -2.85
C ALA A 94 3.00 16.68 -2.88
N GLN A 95 2.38 16.66 -4.06
CA GLN A 95 1.05 16.09 -4.26
C GLN A 95 0.99 14.61 -3.83
N TRP A 96 1.96 13.80 -4.27
CA TRP A 96 2.00 12.38 -3.91
C TRP A 96 2.12 12.15 -2.40
N ARG A 97 2.87 13.00 -1.68
CA ARG A 97 3.03 12.89 -0.23
C ARG A 97 1.75 13.25 0.52
N GLN A 98 0.99 14.23 0.03
CA GLN A 98 -0.29 14.62 0.65
C GLN A 98 -1.33 13.49 0.59
N LEU A 99 -1.33 12.72 -0.50
CA LEU A 99 -2.25 11.60 -0.72
C LEU A 99 -1.86 10.31 0.04
N GLU A 100 -0.63 10.22 0.56
CA GLU A 100 -0.14 9.02 1.28
C GLU A 100 -1.03 8.70 2.50
N GLU A 101 -1.46 9.72 3.24
CA GLU A 101 -2.27 9.50 4.43
C GLU A 101 -3.64 8.90 4.07
N ALA A 102 -4.29 9.41 3.02
CA ALA A 102 -5.56 8.88 2.52
C ALA A 102 -5.42 7.41 2.11
N TYR A 103 -4.37 7.07 1.34
CA TYR A 103 -4.10 5.71 0.92
C TYR A 103 -3.85 4.72 2.06
N THR A 104 -3.20 5.17 3.14
CA THR A 104 -2.91 4.30 4.29
C THR A 104 -4.09 4.15 5.26
N ARG A 105 -5.12 5.01 5.13
CA ARG A 105 -6.38 4.90 5.87
C ARG A 105 -7.37 4.01 5.13
N GLU A 106 -7.48 4.17 3.83
CA GLU A 106 -8.34 3.39 2.93
C GLU A 106 -7.69 2.07 2.48
N GLY A 107 -7.05 1.32 3.39
CA GLY A 107 -6.44 0.03 3.06
C GLY A 107 -7.34 -0.88 2.19
N PRO A 108 -6.75 -1.78 1.38
CA PRO A 108 -7.44 -2.48 0.31
C PRO A 108 -8.69 -3.24 0.76
#